data_AF-A0ABD3PIP0-F1
#
_entry.id   AF-A0ABD3PIP0-F1
#
_cell.length_a   1.000
_cell.length_b   1.000
_cell.length_c   1.000
_cell.angle_alpha   90.00
_cell.angle_beta   90.00
_cell.angle_gamma   90.00
#
_symmetry.space_group_name_H-M   'P 1'
#
loop_
_entity.id
_entity.type
_entity.pdbx_description
1 polymer ?
#
loop_
_entity_poly.entity_id
_entity_poly.type
_entity_poly.pdbx_seq_one_letter_code
_entity_poly.pdbx_strand_id
1 'polypeptide(L)'
;MISQAFDPPNEPDPTRKHEYFSSDIPVLLHKHMFRHFLLNETELDVISARTDILWLFAVRSPCEWAEAMKRIPWHMCHPDNIKGCPTIKFIGFERKALMKNYTLEEFFQMPWGDWPESRNFRNLSFVSHEYTYRNVFQLRRHKLMLMKQIMEAVPRNVKIVRLHELERSPEIFIQNLVQEFNLQLKIGYNVQHPSPRIHTEKCLTRPEWRIAQREIDWKLEGEFGYTSFDCHMCY
;
A
#
# COMPACT_ATOMS: atom_id res chain seq x y z
N MET A 1 -1.05 -16.81 -3.81
CA MET A 1 0.20 -17.10 -3.09
C MET A 1 -0.07 -17.38 -1.62
N ILE A 2 -0.20 -16.39 -0.72
CA ILE A 2 -0.41 -16.64 0.73
C ILE A 2 -1.69 -17.46 1.01
N SER A 3 -2.82 -17.10 0.38
CA SER A 3 -4.08 -17.85 0.53
C SER A 3 -4.06 -19.28 -0.06
N GLN A 4 -3.06 -19.58 -0.90
CA GLN A 4 -2.82 -20.93 -1.42
C GLN A 4 -1.90 -21.73 -0.49
N ALA A 5 -1.09 -21.05 0.34
CA ALA A 5 -0.13 -21.66 1.25
C ALA A 5 -0.71 -21.97 2.64
N PHE A 6 -1.63 -21.13 3.14
CA PHE A 6 -2.17 -21.23 4.50
C PHE A 6 -3.69 -21.23 4.50
N ASP A 7 -4.30 -22.05 5.35
CA ASP A 7 -5.73 -21.95 5.61
C ASP A 7 -6.00 -20.73 6.48
N PRO A 8 -6.99 -19.88 6.12
CA PRO A 8 -7.33 -18.75 6.96
C PRO A 8 -7.86 -19.29 8.30
N PRO A 9 -7.47 -18.70 9.44
CA PRO A 9 -7.92 -19.15 10.76
C PRO A 9 -9.43 -18.96 10.97
N ASN A 10 -10.06 -18.10 10.17
CA ASN A 10 -11.48 -17.78 10.23
C ASN A 10 -12.19 -18.21 8.94
N GLU A 11 -13.43 -18.70 9.08
CA GLU A 11 -14.30 -18.90 7.91
C GLU A 11 -14.63 -17.53 7.30
N PRO A 12 -14.20 -17.28 6.05
CA PRO A 12 -14.41 -16.00 5.40
C PRO A 12 -15.89 -15.86 5.06
N ASP A 13 -16.49 -14.72 5.36
CA ASP A 13 -17.86 -14.40 4.96
C ASP A 13 -18.01 -14.65 3.45
N PRO A 14 -18.91 -15.56 3.02
CA PRO A 14 -19.05 -15.94 1.62
C PRO A 14 -19.50 -14.78 0.71
N THR A 15 -20.00 -13.68 1.29
CA THR A 15 -20.33 -12.43 0.59
C THR A 15 -19.14 -11.48 0.47
N ARG A 16 -18.07 -11.70 1.25
CA ARG A 16 -16.84 -10.88 1.33
C ARG A 16 -15.59 -11.68 0.99
N LYS A 17 -15.65 -12.52 -0.04
CA LYS A 17 -14.51 -13.28 -0.59
C LYS A 17 -13.35 -12.41 -1.14
N HIS A 18 -13.38 -11.10 -1.00
CA HIS A 18 -12.24 -10.23 -1.31
C HIS A 18 -11.55 -9.70 -0.04
N GLU A 19 -12.07 -10.07 1.14
CA GLU A 19 -11.66 -9.63 2.47
C GLU A 19 -11.28 -10.83 3.36
N TYR A 20 -10.65 -11.85 2.77
CA TYR A 20 -10.26 -13.11 3.42
C TYR A 20 -9.40 -12.97 4.71
N PHE A 21 -9.00 -11.76 5.12
CA PHE A 21 -8.03 -11.53 6.20
C PHE A 21 -8.32 -10.33 7.12
N SER A 22 -9.53 -9.77 7.18
CA SER A 22 -9.77 -8.54 7.99
C SER A 22 -11.24 -8.28 8.38
N SER A 23 -12.05 -9.33 8.61
CA SER A 23 -13.51 -9.12 8.78
C SER A 23 -14.00 -9.06 10.22
N ASP A 24 -13.18 -9.39 11.23
CA ASP A 24 -13.64 -9.60 12.62
C ASP A 24 -13.19 -8.51 13.63
N ILE A 25 -12.31 -7.59 13.23
CA ILE A 25 -12.00 -6.43 14.07
C ILE A 25 -12.84 -5.22 13.60
N PRO A 26 -13.68 -4.63 14.47
CA PRO A 26 -14.52 -3.48 14.13
C PRO A 26 -13.74 -2.27 13.60
N VAL A 27 -12.53 -2.04 14.12
CA VAL A 27 -11.60 -0.99 13.68
C VAL A 27 -11.03 -1.28 12.28
N LEU A 28 -11.01 -2.55 11.87
CA LEU A 28 -10.53 -3.04 10.58
C LEU A 28 -11.63 -3.31 9.54
N LEU A 29 -12.87 -2.89 9.82
CA LEU A 29 -13.97 -2.92 8.84
C LEU A 29 -13.71 -2.06 7.59
N HIS A 30 -12.72 -1.17 7.66
CA HIS A 30 -12.16 -0.45 6.54
C HIS A 30 -10.76 -1.01 6.28
N LYS A 31 -10.40 -1.36 5.03
CA LYS A 31 -9.01 -1.72 4.74
C LYS A 31 -8.13 -0.56 5.22
N HIS A 32 -7.26 -0.78 6.21
CA HIS A 32 -6.42 0.26 6.84
C HIS A 32 -5.70 1.17 5.85
N MET A 33 -5.39 0.63 4.67
CA MET A 33 -4.80 1.38 3.57
C MET A 33 -5.66 2.57 3.10
N PHE A 34 -6.97 2.61 3.37
CA PHE A 34 -7.87 3.72 3.03
C PHE A 34 -8.14 4.66 4.20
N ARG A 35 -7.53 4.42 5.36
CA ARG A 35 -7.69 5.27 6.53
C ARG A 35 -6.91 6.59 6.37
N HIS A 36 -7.51 7.70 6.80
CA HIS A 36 -6.92 9.05 6.72
C HIS A 36 -6.53 9.63 8.08
N PHE A 37 -6.98 9.04 9.16
CA PHE A 37 -6.61 9.44 10.51
C PHE A 37 -5.66 8.41 11.11
N LEU A 38 -4.63 8.88 11.80
CA LEU A 38 -3.80 8.00 12.62
C LEU A 38 -4.67 7.25 13.65
N LEU A 39 -4.19 6.08 14.04
CA LEU A 39 -4.86 5.26 15.05
C LEU A 39 -4.80 5.96 16.41
N ASN A 40 -5.93 6.04 17.09
CA ASN A 40 -5.97 6.52 18.47
C ASN A 40 -5.60 5.40 19.45
N GLU A 41 -5.44 5.74 20.74
CA GLU A 41 -5.04 4.80 21.79
C GLU A 41 -6.00 3.62 21.92
N THR A 42 -7.31 3.87 21.94
CA THR A 42 -8.34 2.81 22.00
C THR A 42 -8.21 1.82 20.84
N GLU A 43 -7.90 2.29 19.64
CA GLU A 43 -7.72 1.44 18.47
C GLU A 43 -6.42 0.63 18.52
N LEU A 44 -5.36 1.24 19.02
CA LEU A 44 -4.08 0.56 19.24
C LEU A 44 -4.22 -0.51 20.32
N ASP A 45 -4.95 -0.25 21.40
CA ASP A 45 -5.23 -1.23 22.45
C ASP A 45 -5.97 -2.46 21.89
N VAL A 46 -6.98 -2.23 21.04
CA VAL A 46 -7.70 -3.31 20.35
C VAL A 46 -6.76 -4.12 19.45
N ILE A 47 -5.86 -3.45 18.73
CA ILE A 47 -4.87 -4.13 17.87
C ILE A 47 -3.85 -4.92 18.70
N SER A 48 -3.32 -4.32 19.76
CA SER A 48 -2.35 -4.95 20.67
C SER A 48 -2.92 -6.15 21.40
N ALA A 49 -4.22 -6.17 21.69
CA ALA A 49 -4.90 -7.33 22.29
C ALA A 49 -5.03 -8.52 21.32
N ARG A 50 -4.85 -8.33 20.01
CA ARG A 50 -5.03 -9.37 18.97
C ARG A 50 -3.72 -10.05 18.60
N THR A 51 -3.21 -10.86 19.53
CA THR A 51 -1.98 -11.66 19.34
C THR A 51 -2.15 -12.84 18.37
N ASP A 52 -3.38 -13.12 17.96
CA ASP A 52 -3.78 -14.16 17.02
C ASP A 52 -3.70 -13.73 15.55
N ILE A 53 -3.38 -12.45 15.29
CA ILE A 53 -3.27 -11.91 13.93
C ILE A 53 -1.80 -11.76 13.54
N LEU A 54 -1.48 -12.19 12.31
CA LEU A 54 -0.23 -11.86 11.64
C LEU A 54 -0.48 -10.75 10.60
N TRP A 55 0.21 -9.63 10.78
CA TRP A 55 0.14 -8.47 9.89
C TRP A 55 1.20 -8.55 8.81
N LEU A 56 0.78 -8.64 7.55
CA LEU A 56 1.68 -8.67 6.40
C LEU A 56 1.69 -7.31 5.70
N PHE A 57 2.80 -6.60 5.83
CA PHE A 57 3.00 -5.24 5.35
C PHE A 57 3.75 -5.23 4.03
N ALA A 58 2.99 -5.28 2.94
CA ALA A 58 3.51 -5.19 1.59
C ALA A 58 4.01 -3.78 1.29
N VAL A 59 5.31 -3.67 1.03
CA VAL A 59 5.98 -2.40 0.68
C VAL A 59 6.74 -2.53 -0.64
N ARG A 60 6.82 -1.39 -1.33
CA ARG A 60 7.67 -1.15 -2.52
C ARG A 60 8.65 -0.05 -2.16
N SER A 61 9.77 0.05 -2.88
CA SER A 61 10.63 1.23 -2.73
C SER A 61 9.81 2.49 -3.04
N PRO A 62 10.11 3.64 -2.42
CA PRO A 62 9.27 4.83 -2.54
C PRO A 62 9.10 5.30 -3.99
N CYS A 63 10.14 5.20 -4.83
CA CYS A 63 10.07 5.58 -6.23
C CYS A 63 9.35 4.56 -7.10
N GLU A 64 9.53 3.26 -6.87
CA GLU A 64 8.72 2.23 -7.53
C GLU A 64 7.24 2.35 -7.17
N TRP A 65 6.94 2.66 -5.91
CA TRP A 65 5.59 2.93 -5.45
C TRP A 65 5.00 4.11 -6.21
N ALA A 66 5.70 5.25 -6.26
CA ALA A 66 5.21 6.44 -6.94
C ALA A 66 5.03 6.20 -8.46
N GLU A 67 5.92 5.44 -9.10
CA GLU A 67 5.72 5.05 -10.49
C GLU A 67 4.52 4.11 -10.68
N ALA A 68 4.35 3.12 -9.82
CA ALA A 68 3.18 2.24 -9.84
C ALA A 68 1.90 3.07 -9.65
N MET A 69 1.92 4.06 -8.76
CA MET A 69 0.85 5.02 -8.58
C MET A 69 0.57 5.80 -9.88
N LYS A 70 1.59 6.15 -10.68
CA LYS A 70 1.36 6.80 -11.98
C LYS A 70 0.74 5.87 -13.04
N ARG A 71 1.10 4.58 -13.02
CA ARG A 71 0.70 3.60 -14.04
C ARG A 71 -0.68 3.01 -13.79
N ILE A 72 -1.08 2.87 -12.53
CA ILE A 72 -2.41 2.38 -12.14
C ILE A 72 -3.37 3.58 -12.23
N PRO A 73 -4.51 3.46 -12.93
CA PRO A 73 -5.48 4.55 -12.99
C PRO A 73 -6.07 4.76 -11.59
N TRP A 74 -5.79 5.92 -10.98
CA TRP A 74 -6.42 6.34 -9.74
C TRP A 74 -7.45 7.42 -10.01
N HIS A 75 -8.51 7.40 -9.21
CA HIS A 75 -9.50 8.45 -9.21
C HIS A 75 -8.92 9.71 -8.52
N MET A 76 -8.31 10.62 -9.28
CA MET A 76 -7.99 11.98 -8.80
C MET A 76 -8.76 13.03 -9.61
N CYS A 77 -9.46 13.98 -8.99
CA CYS A 77 -9.72 15.28 -9.62
C CYS A 77 -8.99 16.36 -8.84
N HIS A 78 -8.51 17.35 -9.57
CA HIS A 78 -7.98 18.56 -8.98
C HIS A 78 -9.12 19.34 -8.30
N PRO A 79 -9.00 19.73 -7.02
CA PRO A 79 -10.07 20.45 -6.31
C PRO A 79 -10.49 21.74 -7.03
N ASP A 80 -9.54 22.42 -7.66
CA ASP A 80 -9.80 23.71 -8.33
C ASP A 80 -10.38 23.61 -9.76
N ASN A 81 -10.50 22.42 -10.36
CA ASN A 81 -10.88 22.29 -11.77
C ASN A 81 -12.07 21.35 -12.02
N ILE A 82 -13.11 21.51 -11.18
CA ILE A 82 -14.38 20.76 -11.23
C ILE A 82 -15.08 20.90 -12.59
N LYS A 83 -14.94 22.05 -13.28
CA LYS A 83 -15.58 22.33 -14.57
C LYS A 83 -15.07 21.45 -15.72
N GLY A 84 -13.85 20.91 -15.62
CA GLY A 84 -13.25 19.99 -16.61
C GLY A 84 -13.62 18.52 -16.40
N CYS A 85 -14.42 18.18 -15.38
CA CYS A 85 -14.90 16.83 -15.10
C CYS A 85 -16.42 16.73 -15.27
N PRO A 86 -16.96 17.00 -16.47
CA PRO A 86 -18.40 16.91 -16.67
C PRO A 86 -18.77 15.43 -16.61
N THR A 87 -19.73 15.08 -15.73
CA THR A 87 -20.50 13.82 -15.65
C THR A 87 -20.01 12.65 -14.78
N ILE A 88 -18.99 12.80 -13.91
CA ILE A 88 -18.55 11.65 -13.10
C ILE A 88 -18.96 11.84 -11.63
N LYS A 89 -19.74 10.89 -11.08
CA LYS A 89 -20.02 10.72 -9.64
C LYS A 89 -18.76 10.34 -8.81
N PHE A 90 -17.60 10.36 -9.45
CA PHE A 90 -16.30 10.04 -8.89
C PHE A 90 -15.35 11.19 -9.25
N ILE A 91 -14.71 11.76 -8.25
CA ILE A 91 -13.55 12.64 -8.43
C ILE A 91 -12.43 11.74 -8.97
N GLY A 92 -12.31 11.60 -10.29
CA GLY A 92 -11.35 10.72 -10.93
C GLY A 92 -10.80 11.13 -12.29
N PHE A 93 -9.49 11.01 -12.47
CA PHE A 93 -8.84 10.81 -13.76
C PHE A 93 -9.21 9.41 -14.25
N GLU A 94 -10.44 9.26 -14.75
CA GLU A 94 -10.93 8.00 -15.30
C GLU A 94 -10.16 7.57 -16.56
N ARG A 95 -9.25 8.41 -17.07
CA ARG A 95 -8.46 8.12 -18.25
C ARG A 95 -7.00 7.95 -17.88
N LYS A 96 -6.53 6.70 -17.87
CA LYS A 96 -5.11 6.31 -18.01
C LYS A 96 -4.37 7.15 -19.06
N ALA A 97 -5.08 7.67 -20.07
CA ALA A 97 -4.55 8.58 -21.08
C ALA A 97 -4.11 9.96 -20.55
N LEU A 98 -4.79 10.52 -19.54
CA LEU A 98 -4.42 11.82 -18.97
C LEU A 98 -3.12 11.75 -18.17
N MET A 99 -2.91 10.66 -17.41
CA MET A 99 -1.65 10.43 -16.69
C MET A 99 -0.46 10.12 -17.62
N LYS A 100 -0.70 9.86 -18.91
CA LYS A 100 0.38 9.78 -19.91
C LYS A 100 0.95 11.16 -20.28
N ASN A 101 0.15 12.21 -20.14
CA ASN A 101 0.57 13.57 -20.53
C ASN A 101 1.51 14.21 -19.51
N TYR A 102 1.50 13.72 -18.27
CA TYR A 102 2.44 14.14 -17.24
C TYR A 102 3.71 13.31 -17.30
N THR A 103 4.85 13.98 -17.23
CA THR A 103 6.14 13.39 -16.87
C THR A 103 6.09 12.83 -15.44
N LEU A 104 7.04 11.96 -15.08
CA LEU A 104 7.12 11.45 -13.70
C LEU A 104 7.53 12.58 -12.74
N GLU A 105 8.35 13.52 -13.20
CA GLU A 105 8.74 14.73 -12.47
C GLU A 105 7.54 15.59 -12.07
N GLU A 106 6.66 15.89 -13.03
CA GLU A 106 5.42 16.65 -12.77
C GLU A 106 4.52 15.88 -11.81
N PHE A 107 4.36 14.57 -12.05
CA PHE A 107 3.55 13.69 -11.22
C PHE A 107 3.99 13.67 -9.75
N PHE A 108 5.29 13.66 -9.47
CA PHE A 108 5.84 13.71 -8.10
C PHE A 108 5.49 15.00 -7.35
N GLN A 109 5.05 16.05 -8.04
CA GLN A 109 4.78 17.36 -7.46
C GLN A 109 3.30 17.73 -7.49
N MET A 110 2.47 16.97 -8.22
CA MET A 110 1.02 17.18 -8.25
C MET A 110 0.40 16.85 -6.89
N PRO A 111 -0.66 17.57 -6.46
CA PRO A 111 -1.44 17.20 -5.29
C PRO A 111 -2.18 15.87 -5.49
N TRP A 112 -2.37 15.14 -4.40
CA TRP A 112 -2.97 13.80 -4.36
C TRP A 112 -4.19 13.76 -3.48
N GLY A 113 -5.34 13.36 -4.01
CA GLY A 113 -6.48 12.95 -3.21
C GLY A 113 -6.46 11.45 -2.96
N ASP A 114 -6.78 11.02 -1.74
CA ASP A 114 -6.93 9.59 -1.42
C ASP A 114 -8.40 9.17 -1.27
N TRP A 115 -8.66 7.87 -1.37
CA TRP A 115 -10.01 7.31 -1.43
C TRP A 115 -10.78 7.57 -0.13
N PRO A 116 -12.07 7.91 -0.17
CA PRO A 116 -12.89 8.00 1.04
C PRO A 116 -12.88 6.66 1.79
N GLU A 117 -12.85 6.72 3.12
CA GLU A 117 -13.07 5.54 3.96
C GLU A 117 -14.49 5.01 3.71
N SER A 118 -14.62 3.90 2.97
CA SER A 118 -15.93 3.31 2.67
C SER A 118 -16.00 1.86 3.10
N ARG A 119 -17.15 1.48 3.66
CA ARG A 119 -17.52 0.08 3.95
C ARG A 119 -18.00 -0.67 2.71
N ASN A 120 -18.22 0.04 1.59
CA ASN A 120 -18.79 -0.50 0.37
C ASN A 120 -18.19 0.19 -0.86
N PHE A 121 -17.33 -0.51 -1.60
CA PHE A 121 -16.69 -0.04 -2.85
C PHE A 121 -17.68 0.40 -3.95
N ARG A 122 -18.98 0.12 -3.78
CA ARG A 122 -20.03 0.51 -4.74
C ARG A 122 -20.51 1.95 -4.59
N ASN A 123 -20.30 2.58 -3.42
CA ASN A 123 -20.70 3.95 -3.12
C ASN A 123 -19.51 4.74 -2.57
N LEU A 124 -18.50 4.97 -3.41
CA LEU A 124 -17.36 5.81 -3.03
C LEU A 124 -17.75 7.27 -3.31
N SER A 125 -18.11 7.97 -2.25
CA SER A 125 -18.39 9.41 -2.30
C SER A 125 -17.09 10.22 -2.24
N PHE A 126 -16.98 11.22 -3.10
CA PHE A 126 -16.05 12.37 -3.10
C PHE A 126 -14.90 12.38 -2.08
N VAL A 127 -13.68 12.54 -2.59
CA VAL A 127 -12.51 12.88 -1.75
C VAL A 127 -12.73 14.30 -1.19
N SER A 128 -12.92 14.41 0.13
CA SER A 128 -12.93 15.72 0.83
C SER A 128 -11.59 16.43 0.61
N HIS A 129 -11.58 17.76 0.60
CA HIS A 129 -10.32 18.54 0.58
C HIS A 129 -9.42 18.17 1.78
N GLU A 130 -10.03 17.67 2.86
CA GLU A 130 -9.36 17.19 4.07
C GLU A 130 -8.48 15.96 3.83
N TYR A 131 -8.67 15.23 2.71
CA TYR A 131 -7.91 14.03 2.35
C TYR A 131 -7.07 14.26 1.09
N THR A 132 -6.61 15.51 0.94
CA THR A 132 -5.66 15.91 -0.09
C THR A 132 -4.26 16.08 0.51
N TYR A 133 -3.27 15.59 -0.22
CA TYR A 133 -1.87 15.60 0.11
C TYR A 133 -1.15 16.45 -0.92
N ARG A 134 -0.12 17.19 -0.50
CA ARG A 134 0.74 18.02 -1.34
C ARG A 134 1.33 17.25 -2.52
N ASN A 135 1.71 15.99 -2.29
CA ASN A 135 2.21 15.11 -3.33
C ASN A 135 2.07 13.62 -2.96
N VAL A 136 2.47 12.76 -3.91
CA VAL A 136 2.41 11.31 -3.79
C VAL A 136 3.22 10.80 -2.59
N PHE A 137 4.36 11.44 -2.29
CA PHE A 137 5.22 11.04 -1.18
C PHE A 137 4.64 11.44 0.19
N GLN A 138 3.89 12.53 0.29
CA GLN A 138 3.16 12.86 1.52
C GLN A 138 2.03 11.86 1.80
N LEU A 139 1.30 11.44 0.75
CA LEU A 139 0.34 10.35 0.87
C LEU A 139 1.03 9.07 1.37
N ARG A 140 2.15 8.68 0.75
CA ARG A 140 2.92 7.51 1.19
C ARG A 140 3.35 7.62 2.64
N ARG A 141 3.92 8.76 3.04
CA ARG A 141 4.33 9.02 4.43
C ARG A 141 3.16 8.78 5.39
N HIS A 142 1.97 9.28 5.07
CA HIS A 142 0.79 9.05 5.88
C HIS A 142 0.47 7.56 6.03
N LYS A 143 0.51 6.79 4.94
CA LYS A 143 0.27 5.33 4.98
C LYS A 143 1.34 4.57 5.75
N LEU A 144 2.60 4.95 5.60
CA LEU A 144 3.69 4.36 6.37
C LEU A 144 3.61 4.68 7.87
N MET A 145 3.12 5.88 8.25
CA MET A 145 2.88 6.19 9.66
C MET A 145 1.82 5.29 10.28
N LEU A 146 0.71 5.01 9.58
CA LEU A 146 -0.30 4.05 10.02
C LEU A 146 0.29 2.65 10.23
N MET A 147 1.07 2.17 9.26
CA MET A 147 1.75 0.88 9.35
C MET A 147 2.74 0.85 10.52
N LYS A 148 3.47 1.96 10.75
CA LYS A 148 4.40 2.09 11.86
C LYS A 148 3.69 2.03 13.22
N GLN A 149 2.55 2.68 13.40
CA GLN A 149 1.78 2.59 14.64
C GLN A 149 1.38 1.14 14.94
N ILE A 150 1.00 0.36 13.92
CA ILE A 150 0.69 -1.06 14.08
C ILE A 150 1.96 -1.86 14.40
N MET A 151 3.08 -1.60 13.72
CA MET A 151 4.38 -2.21 14.04
C MET A 151 4.78 -1.99 15.49
N GLU A 152 4.57 -0.79 16.01
CA GLU A 152 4.87 -0.46 17.41
C GLU A 152 3.89 -1.12 18.39
N ALA A 153 2.61 -1.25 18.01
CA ALA A 153 1.58 -1.88 18.82
C ALA A 153 1.70 -3.42 18.91
N VAL A 154 2.14 -4.07 17.83
CA VAL A 154 2.24 -5.54 17.71
C VAL A 154 3.57 -6.00 17.06
N PRO A 155 4.73 -5.65 17.63
CA PRO A 155 6.04 -5.83 16.98
C PRO A 155 6.42 -7.29 16.70
N ARG A 156 5.83 -8.25 17.42
CA ARG A 156 6.09 -9.69 17.25
C ARG A 156 5.18 -10.37 16.23
N ASN A 157 4.20 -9.65 15.71
CA ASN A 157 3.13 -10.17 14.88
C ASN A 157 3.06 -9.45 13.53
N VAL A 158 4.18 -8.85 13.09
CA VAL A 158 4.26 -8.10 11.85
C VAL A 158 5.39 -8.65 10.99
N LYS A 159 5.12 -8.84 9.70
CA LYS A 159 6.13 -9.13 8.68
C LYS A 159 6.07 -8.10 7.57
N ILE A 160 7.18 -7.43 7.32
CA ILE A 160 7.35 -6.58 6.15
C ILE A 160 7.61 -7.47 4.93
N VAL A 161 6.87 -7.21 3.86
CA VAL A 161 6.93 -7.95 2.60
C VAL A 161 7.41 -7.00 1.51
N ARG A 162 8.69 -7.06 1.15
CA ARG A 162 9.21 -6.28 0.02
C ARG A 162 8.84 -6.99 -1.27
N LEU A 163 8.02 -6.35 -2.12
CA LEU A 163 7.41 -7.04 -3.26
C LEU A 163 8.42 -7.61 -4.25
N HIS A 164 9.55 -6.93 -4.49
CA HIS A 164 10.59 -7.43 -5.39
C HIS A 164 11.25 -8.72 -4.86
N GLU A 165 11.44 -8.84 -3.54
CA GLU A 165 12.00 -10.04 -2.90
C GLU A 165 11.00 -11.20 -3.01
N LEU A 166 9.73 -10.91 -2.75
CA LEU A 166 8.65 -11.88 -2.89
C LEU A 166 8.53 -12.39 -4.34
N GLU A 167 8.62 -11.51 -5.33
CA GLU A 167 8.54 -11.89 -6.74
C GLU A 167 9.73 -12.74 -7.19
N ARG A 168 10.92 -12.47 -6.64
CA ARG A 168 12.14 -13.24 -6.94
C ARG A 168 12.18 -14.59 -6.24
N SER A 169 11.69 -14.68 -5.02
CA SER A 169 11.84 -15.88 -4.18
C SER A 169 10.62 -16.11 -3.29
N PRO A 170 9.45 -16.39 -3.89
CA PRO A 170 8.21 -16.51 -3.14
C PRO A 170 8.22 -17.72 -2.19
N GLU A 171 8.86 -18.82 -2.58
CA GLU A 171 8.98 -19.99 -1.70
C GLU A 171 9.80 -19.69 -0.45
N ILE A 172 10.93 -18.99 -0.59
CA ILE A 172 11.76 -18.59 0.56
C ILE A 172 10.94 -17.73 1.52
N PHE A 173 10.14 -16.80 1.00
CA PHE A 173 9.24 -15.99 1.81
C PHE A 173 8.23 -16.85 2.59
N ILE A 174 7.58 -17.83 1.93
CA ILE A 174 6.62 -18.72 2.59
C ILE A 174 7.29 -19.56 3.69
N GLN A 175 8.47 -20.12 3.41
CA GLN A 175 9.23 -20.91 4.40
C GLN A 175 9.66 -20.06 5.60
N ASN A 176 10.07 -18.81 5.36
CA ASN A 176 10.37 -17.87 6.45
C ASN A 176 9.14 -17.59 7.31
N LEU A 177 7.95 -17.42 6.71
CA LEU A 177 6.72 -17.26 7.50
C LEU A 177 6.41 -18.48 8.36
N VAL A 178 6.56 -19.69 7.81
CA VAL A 178 6.39 -20.95 8.55
C VAL A 178 7.33 -21.01 9.75
N GLN A 179 8.60 -20.70 9.54
CA GLN A 179 9.62 -20.76 10.59
C GLN A 179 9.45 -19.68 11.66
N GLU A 180 9.21 -18.44 11.24
CA GLU A 180 9.16 -17.28 12.13
C GLU A 180 7.88 -17.22 12.96
N PHE A 181 6.74 -17.59 12.36
CA PHE A 181 5.42 -17.49 13.00
C PHE A 181 4.79 -18.85 13.31
N ASN A 182 5.53 -19.95 13.15
CA ASN A 182 5.08 -21.32 13.42
C ASN A 182 3.77 -21.66 12.68
N LEU A 183 3.66 -21.24 11.41
CA LEU A 183 2.47 -21.48 10.59
C LEU A 183 2.50 -22.88 9.97
N GLN A 184 1.32 -23.48 9.77
CA GLN A 184 1.18 -24.76 9.08
C GLN A 184 0.77 -24.57 7.63
N LEU A 185 1.52 -25.18 6.71
CA LEU A 185 1.15 -25.19 5.29
C LEU A 185 -0.07 -26.09 5.04
N LYS A 186 -0.87 -25.72 4.04
CA LYS A 186 -1.97 -26.56 3.56
C LYS A 186 -1.48 -27.92 3.11
N ILE A 187 -2.30 -28.95 3.36
CA ILE A 187 -2.08 -30.27 2.78
C ILE A 187 -2.12 -30.16 1.24
N GLY A 188 -1.09 -30.68 0.57
CA GLY A 188 -0.96 -30.58 -0.88
C GLY A 188 -0.52 -29.21 -1.38
N TYR A 189 0.08 -28.37 -0.51
CA TYR A 189 0.70 -27.12 -0.92
C TYR A 189 1.68 -27.32 -2.08
N ASN A 190 1.47 -26.55 -3.15
CA ASN A 190 2.38 -26.50 -4.29
C ASN A 190 3.39 -25.38 -4.08
N VAL A 191 4.68 -25.74 -4.22
CA VAL A 191 5.82 -24.82 -4.16
C VAL A 191 5.58 -23.61 -5.05
N GLN A 192 5.87 -22.42 -4.52
CA GLN A 192 5.70 -21.18 -5.29
C GLN A 192 6.93 -20.91 -6.14
N HIS A 193 6.73 -20.70 -7.43
CA HIS A 193 7.81 -20.37 -8.35
C HIS A 193 7.98 -18.85 -8.50
N PRO A 194 9.22 -18.37 -8.75
CA PRO A 194 9.47 -16.96 -9.05
C PRO A 194 8.54 -16.41 -10.14
N SER A 195 8.19 -15.13 -10.02
CA SER A 195 7.40 -14.46 -11.04
C SER A 195 8.16 -14.42 -12.36
N PRO A 196 7.53 -14.77 -13.50
CA PRO A 196 8.16 -14.57 -14.83
C PRO A 196 8.31 -13.08 -15.18
N ARG A 197 7.66 -12.19 -14.41
CA ARG A 197 7.72 -10.74 -14.55
C ARG A 197 8.07 -10.16 -13.20
N ILE A 198 9.36 -10.07 -12.91
CA ILE A 198 9.86 -9.36 -11.73
C ILE A 198 9.78 -7.87 -12.04
N HIS A 199 9.18 -7.09 -11.14
CA HIS A 199 9.26 -5.64 -11.26
C HIS A 199 10.71 -5.21 -11.13
N THR A 200 11.22 -4.54 -12.16
CA THR A 200 12.55 -3.96 -12.17
C THR A 200 12.45 -2.51 -11.74
N GLU A 201 13.34 -2.10 -10.85
CA GLU A 201 13.51 -0.70 -10.48
C GLU A 201 13.77 0.13 -11.73
N LYS A 202 13.06 1.25 -11.84
CA LYS A 202 13.26 2.21 -12.92
C LYS A 202 14.28 3.25 -12.49
N CYS A 203 15.23 3.49 -13.39
CA CYS A 203 16.15 4.60 -13.32
C CYS A 203 15.42 5.96 -13.36
N LEU A 204 15.69 6.79 -12.35
CA LEU A 204 15.26 8.18 -12.33
C LEU A 204 16.20 9.06 -13.14
N THR A 205 15.63 10.09 -13.77
CA THR A 205 16.40 11.23 -14.27
C THR A 205 16.89 12.09 -13.11
N ARG A 206 17.86 12.98 -13.37
CA ARG A 206 18.40 13.88 -12.33
C ARG A 206 17.32 14.78 -11.67
N PRO A 207 16.35 15.36 -12.40
CA PRO A 207 15.25 16.11 -11.79
C PRO A 207 14.36 15.24 -10.89
N GLU A 208 13.93 14.08 -11.39
CA GLU A 208 13.11 13.12 -10.63
C GLU A 208 13.80 12.66 -9.35
N TRP A 209 15.09 12.32 -9.44
CA TRP A 209 15.90 11.93 -8.30
C TRP A 209 15.98 13.05 -7.25
N ARG A 210 16.23 14.30 -7.67
CA ARG A 210 16.29 15.45 -6.75
C ARG A 210 14.96 15.66 -6.00
N ILE A 211 13.83 15.48 -6.67
CA ILE A 211 12.52 15.58 -6.03
C ILE A 211 12.34 14.44 -5.03
N ALA A 212 12.65 13.20 -5.43
CA ALA A 212 12.59 12.04 -4.56
C ALA A 212 13.43 12.26 -3.29
N GLN A 213 14.68 12.71 -3.43
CA GLN A 213 15.56 12.98 -2.29
C GLN A 213 15.03 14.06 -1.34
N ARG A 214 14.29 15.05 -1.87
CA ARG A 214 13.74 16.16 -1.08
C ARG A 214 12.42 15.83 -0.40
N GLU A 215 11.53 15.12 -1.09
CA GLU A 215 10.14 14.93 -0.66
C GLU A 215 9.92 13.61 0.10
N ILE A 216 10.80 12.62 -0.05
CA ILE A 216 10.70 11.34 0.66
C ILE A 216 11.23 11.50 2.09
N ASP A 217 10.46 11.01 3.05
CA ASP A 217 10.89 10.89 4.44
C ASP A 217 11.78 9.64 4.61
N TRP A 218 13.06 9.77 4.28
CA TRP A 218 14.02 8.66 4.34
C TRP A 218 14.21 8.05 5.73
N LYS A 219 13.90 8.81 6.78
CA LYS A 219 13.93 8.28 8.15
C LYS A 219 12.79 7.28 8.35
N LEU A 220 11.58 7.65 7.93
CA LEU A 220 10.43 6.74 8.00
C LEU A 220 10.59 5.53 7.06
N GLU A 221 11.08 5.74 5.84
CA GLU A 221 11.34 4.65 4.88
C GLU A 221 12.35 3.62 5.42
N GLY A 222 13.33 4.07 6.22
CA GLY A 222 14.32 3.22 6.88
C GLY A 222 13.70 2.15 7.79
N GLU A 223 12.57 2.47 8.45
CA GLU A 223 11.81 1.53 9.29
C GLU A 223 11.23 0.36 8.46
N PHE A 224 11.07 0.57 7.14
CA PHE A 224 10.57 -0.41 6.19
C PHE A 224 11.69 -1.05 5.35
N GLY A 225 12.96 -0.75 5.69
CA GLY A 225 14.14 -1.33 5.05
C GLY A 225 14.54 -0.64 3.74
N TYR A 226 14.15 0.61 3.53
CA TYR A 226 14.56 1.41 2.36
C TYR A 226 15.46 2.57 2.75
N THR A 227 16.31 2.97 1.84
CA THR A 227 17.29 4.05 1.97
C THR A 227 17.20 5.01 0.78
N SER A 228 17.88 6.14 0.89
CA SER A 228 18.00 7.10 -0.22
C SER A 228 18.56 6.50 -1.51
N PHE A 229 19.27 5.37 -1.41
CA PHE A 229 19.87 4.71 -2.55
C PHE A 229 18.86 3.89 -3.37
N ASP A 230 17.78 3.41 -2.76
CA ASP A 230 16.73 2.62 -3.44
C ASP A 230 15.93 3.42 -4.49
N CYS A 231 16.10 4.74 -4.52
CA CYS A 231 15.72 5.58 -5.66
C CYS A 231 16.97 5.87 -6.50
N HIS A 232 17.25 5.00 -7.46
CA HIS A 232 18.47 5.07 -8.28
C HIS A 232 18.34 6.08 -9.42
N MET A 233 19.37 6.93 -9.56
CA MET A 233 19.60 7.70 -10.78
C MET A 233 20.51 6.89 -11.71
N CYS A 234 20.15 6.77 -12.99
CA CYS A 234 21.03 6.16 -13.98
C CYS A 234 21.53 7.22 -14.94
N TYR A 235 22.80 7.07 -15.34
CA TYR A 235 23.51 8.00 -16.23
C TYR A 235 23.39 7.58 -17.69
#